data_AF-A0A0W0FNW1-F1
#
_entry.id   AF-A0A0W0FNW1-F1
#
_cell.length_a   1.000
_cell.length_b   1.000
_cell.length_c   1.000
_cell.angle_alpha   90.00
_cell.angle_beta   90.00
_cell.angle_gamma   90.00
#
_symmetry.space_group_name_H-M   'P 1'
#
loop_
_entity.id
_entity.type
_entity.pdbx_description
1 polymer ?
#
loop_
_entity_poly.entity_id
_entity_poly.type
_entity_poly.pdbx_seq_one_letter_code
_entity_poly.pdbx_strand_id
1 'polypeptide(L)'
;MGYYPRPLPTAFDKSTVPSVEQRLAELKKLREETSVLLDIAARKVQERSRRTFDKFKKGQKVWLEGKNLLLSYPSPKLSPKQEGPFEIEEVLGPVTYKLKLPFQWQIHPIFHAGLLTPYKETETHGPNFLEPPPDIVEGQEEFKIEVIIGH
;
A
#
# COMPACT_ATOMS: atom_id res chain seq x y z
N MET A 1 9.40 -37.56 2.52
CA MET A 1 10.87 -37.40 2.66
C MET A 1 11.30 -36.26 1.75
N GLY A 2 11.72 -35.11 2.29
CA GLY A 2 12.08 -33.92 1.51
C GLY A 2 13.56 -33.90 1.10
N TYR A 3 13.84 -33.49 -0.12
CA TYR A 3 15.20 -33.28 -0.60
C TYR A 3 15.74 -31.95 -0.06
N TYR A 4 16.82 -32.00 0.71
CA TYR A 4 17.56 -30.83 1.15
C TYR A 4 18.71 -30.58 0.18
N PRO A 5 18.66 -29.52 -0.65
CA PRO A 5 19.73 -29.25 -1.60
C PRO A 5 21.01 -28.93 -0.82
N ARG A 6 22.07 -29.71 -1.07
CA ARG A 6 23.39 -29.39 -0.53
C ARG A 6 23.96 -28.20 -1.32
N PRO A 7 24.46 -27.15 -0.65
CA PRO A 7 25.12 -26.07 -1.35
C PRO A 7 26.37 -26.61 -2.05
N LEU A 8 26.60 -26.17 -3.29
CA LEU A 8 27.82 -26.53 -4.01
C LEU A 8 29.04 -26.00 -3.23
N PRO A 9 30.14 -26.79 -3.12
CA PRO A 9 31.35 -26.37 -2.46
C PRO A 9 31.86 -25.03 -3.00
N THR A 10 32.34 -24.16 -2.11
CA THR A 10 32.82 -22.81 -2.50
C THR A 10 34.20 -22.87 -3.18
N ALA A 11 34.95 -23.96 -2.96
CA ALA A 11 36.21 -24.24 -3.62
C ALA A 11 36.11 -25.55 -4.40
N PHE A 12 36.55 -25.52 -5.65
CA PHE A 12 36.73 -26.69 -6.50
C PHE A 12 38.22 -26.87 -6.74
N ASP A 13 38.70 -28.10 -6.62
CA ASP A 13 40.07 -28.44 -7.02
C ASP A 13 40.25 -28.27 -8.53
N LYS A 14 41.48 -28.02 -8.97
CA LYS A 14 41.79 -27.88 -10.41
C LYS A 14 41.49 -29.20 -11.12
N SER A 15 40.70 -29.12 -12.19
CA SER A 15 40.34 -30.29 -13.00
C SER A 15 41.22 -30.34 -14.24
N THR A 16 41.70 -31.53 -14.60
CA THR A 16 42.45 -31.73 -15.84
C THR A 16 41.58 -31.57 -17.10
N VAL A 17 40.25 -31.59 -16.96
CA VAL A 17 39.30 -31.53 -18.09
C VAL A 17 38.95 -30.07 -18.40
N PRO A 18 39.30 -29.53 -19.59
CA PRO A 18 39.09 -28.11 -19.92
C PRO A 18 37.62 -27.65 -19.87
N SER A 19 36.69 -28.52 -20.27
CA SER A 19 35.24 -28.22 -20.23
C SER A 19 34.74 -28.00 -18.80
N VAL A 20 35.30 -28.72 -17.82
CA VAL A 20 34.95 -28.56 -16.40
C VAL A 20 35.46 -27.22 -15.89
N GLU A 21 36.70 -26.83 -16.23
CA GLU A 21 37.26 -25.54 -15.83
C GLU A 21 36.48 -24.35 -16.42
N GLN A 22 36.10 -24.43 -17.69
CA GLN A 22 35.24 -23.43 -18.34
C GLN A 22 33.90 -23.30 -17.61
N ARG A 23 33.25 -24.42 -17.30
CA ARG A 23 31.97 -24.43 -16.58
C ARG A 23 32.10 -23.86 -15.17
N LEU A 24 33.19 -24.16 -14.46
CA LEU A 24 33.46 -23.60 -13.14
C LEU A 24 33.70 -22.09 -13.20
N ALA A 25 34.38 -21.59 -14.23
CA ALA A 25 34.59 -20.16 -14.45
C ALA A 25 33.26 -19.43 -14.71
N GLU A 26 32.38 -20.01 -15.55
CA GLU A 26 31.03 -19.49 -15.78
C GLU A 26 30.20 -19.43 -14.49
N LEU A 27 30.21 -20.51 -13.70
CA LEU A 27 29.46 -20.57 -12.44
C LEU A 27 29.97 -19.54 -11.42
N LYS A 28 31.29 -19.32 -11.35
CA LYS A 28 31.88 -18.28 -10.50
C LYS A 28 31.39 -16.90 -10.93
N LYS A 29 31.46 -16.59 -12.23
CA LYS A 29 30.98 -15.31 -12.77
C LYS A 29 29.50 -15.07 -12.47
N LEU A 30 28.65 -16.07 -12.73
CA LEU A 30 27.22 -15.99 -12.41
C LEU A 30 26.97 -15.78 -10.91
N ARG A 31 27.76 -16.43 -10.05
CA ARG A 31 27.64 -16.27 -8.60
C ARG A 31 28.02 -14.85 -8.15
N GLU A 32 29.09 -14.30 -8.71
CA GLU A 32 29.50 -12.93 -8.43
C GLU A 32 28.42 -11.93 -8.87
N GLU A 33 27.93 -12.06 -10.11
CA GLU A 33 26.84 -11.22 -10.63
C GLU A 33 25.57 -11.31 -9.75
N THR A 34 25.14 -12.53 -9.42
CA THR A 34 23.96 -12.74 -8.56
C THR A 34 24.16 -12.18 -7.16
N SER A 35 25.35 -12.30 -6.57
CA SER A 35 25.66 -11.73 -5.25
C SER A 35 25.54 -10.20 -5.26
N VAL A 36 26.08 -9.54 -6.29
CA VAL A 36 25.98 -8.09 -6.47
C VAL A 36 24.53 -7.65 -6.64
N LEU A 37 23.75 -8.38 -7.44
CA LEU A 37 22.33 -8.08 -7.63
C LEU A 37 21.51 -8.23 -6.35
N LEU A 38 21.79 -9.26 -5.55
CA LEU A 38 21.15 -9.46 -4.25
C LEU A 38 21.50 -8.33 -3.28
N ASP A 39 22.75 -7.87 -3.24
CA ASP A 39 23.16 -6.74 -2.43
C ASP A 39 22.44 -5.44 -2.84
N ILE A 40 22.33 -5.18 -4.14
CA ILE A 40 21.58 -4.04 -4.67
C ILE A 40 20.10 -4.13 -4.27
N ALA A 41 19.49 -5.30 -4.42
CA ALA A 41 18.10 -5.54 -4.03
C ALA A 41 17.88 -5.32 -2.52
N ALA A 42 18.79 -5.83 -1.69
CA ALA A 42 18.73 -5.66 -0.23
C ALA A 42 18.82 -4.18 0.17
N ARG A 43 19.74 -3.42 -0.44
CA ARG A 43 19.86 -1.96 -0.23
C ARG A 43 18.57 -1.23 -0.60
N LYS A 44 17.97 -1.56 -1.75
CA LYS A 44 16.72 -0.95 -2.22
C LYS A 44 15.54 -1.23 -1.28
N VAL A 45 15.49 -2.43 -0.69
CA VAL A 45 14.46 -2.78 0.33
C VAL A 45 14.68 -1.97 1.61
N GLN A 46 15.93 -1.86 2.08
CA GLN A 46 16.26 -1.06 3.25
C GLN A 46 15.91 0.42 3.06
N GLU A 47 16.22 1.00 1.90
CA GLU A 47 15.86 2.39 1.57
C GLU A 47 14.34 2.61 1.58
N ARG A 48 13.56 1.66 1.04
CA ARG A 48 12.09 1.72 1.10
C ARG A 48 11.58 1.67 2.53
N SER A 49 12.15 0.81 3.37
CA SER A 49 11.79 0.70 4.79
C SER A 49 12.18 1.93 5.62
N ARG A 50 13.18 2.70 5.18
CA ARG A 50 13.61 3.95 5.80
C ARG A 50 12.79 5.17 5.36
N ARG A 51 11.78 5.00 4.50
CA ARG A 51 10.90 6.11 4.12
C ARG A 51 10.22 6.67 5.35
N THR A 52 10.41 7.96 5.57
CA THR A 52 9.67 8.71 6.58
C THR A 52 8.28 8.99 6.05
N PHE A 53 7.26 8.65 6.83
CA PHE A 53 5.88 9.03 6.55
C PHE A 53 5.55 10.35 7.24
N ASP A 54 4.58 11.06 6.70
CA ASP A 54 4.05 12.26 7.35
C ASP A 54 3.47 11.89 8.72
N LYS A 55 3.76 12.74 9.71
CA LYS A 55 3.22 12.60 11.06
C LYS A 55 1.89 13.31 11.12
N PHE A 56 0.85 12.58 11.49
CA PHE A 56 -0.49 13.14 11.65
C PHE A 56 -0.84 13.31 13.14
N LYS A 57 -1.76 14.23 13.42
CA LYS A 57 -2.24 14.49 14.78
C LYS A 57 -3.71 14.09 14.92
N LYS A 58 -4.12 13.76 16.14
CA LYS A 58 -5.54 13.55 16.48
C LYS A 58 -6.36 14.79 16.07
N GLY A 59 -7.51 14.57 15.45
CA GLY A 59 -8.41 15.61 14.94
C GLY A 59 -8.02 16.19 13.57
N GLN A 60 -6.89 15.79 12.99
CA GLN A 60 -6.53 16.21 11.64
C GLN A 60 -7.37 15.46 10.60
N LYS A 61 -7.87 16.20 9.59
CA LYS A 61 -8.54 15.62 8.41
C LYS A 61 -7.52 15.06 7.43
N VAL A 62 -7.76 13.84 6.98
CA VAL A 62 -6.92 13.12 6.02
C VAL A 62 -7.77 12.41 4.98
N TRP A 63 -7.27 12.36 3.75
CA TRP A 63 -7.80 11.50 2.70
C TRP A 63 -7.26 10.07 2.89
N LEU A 64 -8.12 9.08 2.68
CA LEU A 64 -7.75 7.66 2.71
C LEU A 64 -7.64 7.11 1.28
N GLU A 65 -6.56 6.40 0.96
CA GLU A 65 -6.38 5.80 -0.36
C GLU A 65 -7.29 4.57 -0.57
N GLY A 66 -8.10 4.58 -1.62
CA GLY A 66 -9.12 3.56 -1.89
C GLY A 66 -8.61 2.25 -2.52
N LYS A 67 -7.32 2.15 -2.85
CA LYS A 67 -6.75 1.01 -3.61
C LYS A 67 -7.00 -0.38 -3.00
N ASN A 68 -7.11 -0.45 -1.68
CA ASN A 68 -7.26 -1.70 -0.93
C ASN A 68 -8.64 -1.82 -0.25
N LEU A 69 -9.57 -0.91 -0.56
CA LEU A 69 -10.89 -0.89 0.05
C LEU A 69 -11.88 -1.62 -0.87
N LEU A 70 -12.53 -2.65 -0.35
CA LEU A 70 -13.65 -3.30 -1.02
C LEU A 70 -14.91 -2.50 -0.71
N LEU A 71 -15.06 -1.38 -1.42
CA LEU A 71 -16.25 -0.55 -1.37
C LEU A 71 -17.22 -0.98 -2.47
N SER A 72 -18.52 -0.80 -2.22
CA SER A 72 -19.60 -1.23 -3.10
C SER A 72 -19.74 -0.35 -4.35
N TYR A 73 -18.62 -0.09 -5.04
CA TYR A 73 -18.64 0.64 -6.30
C TYR A 73 -18.90 -0.32 -7.47
N PRO A 74 -19.64 0.12 -8.51
CA PRO A 74 -20.00 -0.71 -9.65
C PRO A 74 -18.78 -1.15 -10.48
N SER A 75 -17.69 -0.38 -10.47
CA SER A 75 -16.41 -0.82 -11.05
C SER A 75 -15.20 -0.11 -10.43
N PRO A 76 -14.02 -0.75 -10.37
CA PRO A 76 -12.79 -0.15 -9.82
C PRO A 76 -12.24 1.01 -10.67
N LYS A 77 -12.76 1.22 -11.90
CA LYS A 77 -12.40 2.36 -12.74
C LYS A 77 -13.21 3.62 -12.40
N LEU A 78 -14.41 3.42 -11.82
CA LEU A 78 -15.32 4.49 -11.42
C LEU A 78 -15.27 4.75 -9.91
N SER A 79 -14.55 3.94 -9.14
CA SER A 79 -14.32 4.21 -7.72
C SER A 79 -13.43 5.44 -7.54
N PRO A 80 -13.69 6.30 -6.55
CA PRO A 80 -12.77 7.36 -6.15
C PRO A 80 -11.37 6.79 -5.87
N LYS A 81 -10.33 7.53 -6.25
CA LYS A 81 -8.94 7.15 -5.91
C LYS A 81 -8.64 7.36 -4.42
N GLN A 82 -9.26 8.39 -3.85
CA GLN A 82 -9.16 8.76 -2.46
C GLN A 82 -10.57 8.95 -1.93
N GLU A 83 -10.80 8.34 -0.78
CA GLU A 83 -12.04 8.42 -0.05
C GLU A 83 -11.93 9.51 1.00
N GLY A 84 -13.07 10.15 1.25
CA GLY A 84 -13.35 11.38 2.00
C GLY A 84 -12.31 11.92 3.00
N PRO A 85 -12.42 13.20 3.38
CA PRO A 85 -11.67 13.68 4.53
C PRO A 85 -12.20 13.01 5.80
N PHE A 86 -11.47 12.00 6.29
CA PHE A 86 -11.72 11.37 7.57
C PHE A 86 -10.91 12.04 8.65
N GLU A 87 -11.46 12.14 9.85
CA GLU A 87 -10.75 12.64 11.01
C GLU A 87 -9.97 11.52 11.68
N ILE A 88 -8.74 11.82 12.11
CA ILE A 88 -7.95 10.90 12.94
C ILE A 88 -8.51 10.92 14.37
N GLU A 89 -9.10 9.80 14.77
CA GLU A 89 -9.65 9.60 16.11
C GLU A 89 -8.52 9.39 17.14
N GLU A 90 -7.50 8.61 16.77
CA GLU A 90 -6.40 8.24 17.66
C GLU A 90 -5.10 7.93 16.89
N VAL A 91 -3.96 8.27 17.50
CA VAL A 91 -2.63 7.92 17.01
C VAL A 91 -2.13 6.72 17.81
N LEU A 92 -2.17 5.53 17.21
CA LEU A 92 -1.81 4.27 17.88
C LEU A 92 -0.31 3.98 17.86
N GLY A 93 0.41 4.53 16.88
CA GLY A 93 1.85 4.35 16.76
C GLY A 93 2.49 5.31 15.76
N PRO A 94 3.80 5.16 15.49
CA PRO A 94 4.53 6.06 14.59
C PRO A 94 3.98 6.10 13.16
N VAL A 95 3.39 4.99 12.71
CA VAL A 95 2.88 4.81 11.35
C VAL A 95 1.44 4.29 11.33
N THR A 96 0.76 4.23 12.49
CA THR A 96 -0.54 3.56 12.62
C THR A 96 -1.54 4.51 13.25
N TYR A 97 -2.64 4.77 12.54
CA TYR A 97 -3.65 5.76 12.90
C TYR A 97 -5.03 5.14 12.84
N LYS A 98 -5.88 5.50 13.80
CA LYS A 98 -7.30 5.14 13.82
C LYS A 98 -8.12 6.29 13.23
N LEU A 99 -8.90 6.00 12.19
CA LEU A 99 -9.78 6.97 11.54
C LEU A 99 -11.22 6.84 12.04
N LYS A 100 -11.92 7.96 12.08
CA LYS A 100 -13.37 8.00 12.29
C LYS A 100 -14.09 7.67 10.98
N LEU A 101 -14.29 6.38 10.74
CA LEU A 101 -15.02 5.88 9.57
C LEU A 101 -16.54 5.87 9.80
N PRO A 102 -17.35 5.94 8.74
CA PRO A 102 -18.77 5.65 8.79
C PRO A 102 -19.02 4.21 9.25
N PHE A 103 -20.03 4.00 10.10
CA PHE A 103 -20.35 2.67 10.64
C PHE A 103 -20.72 1.64 9.55
N GLN A 104 -21.26 2.11 8.42
CA GLN A 104 -21.62 1.29 7.26
C GLN A 104 -20.41 0.59 6.64
N TRP A 105 -19.23 1.22 6.72
CA TRP A 105 -18.00 0.64 6.24
C TRP A 105 -17.58 -0.38 7.28
N GLN A 106 -17.93 -1.64 7.04
CA GLN A 106 -17.52 -2.80 7.85
C GLN A 106 -16.01 -3.09 7.68
N ILE A 107 -15.20 -2.04 7.68
CA ILE A 107 -13.77 -2.00 7.44
C ILE A 107 -13.12 -1.63 8.77
N HIS A 108 -12.01 -2.29 9.09
CA HIS A 108 -11.27 -1.98 10.30
C HIS A 108 -10.70 -0.54 10.24
N PRO A 109 -10.99 0.34 11.22
CA PRO A 109 -10.65 1.77 11.13
C PRO A 109 -9.15 2.09 11.34
N ILE A 110 -8.27 1.09 11.36
CA ILE A 110 -6.84 1.26 11.62
C ILE A 110 -6.07 1.21 10.31
N PHE A 111 -5.36 2.30 9.98
CA PHE A 111 -4.63 2.45 8.72
C PHE A 111 -3.17 2.81 8.94
N HIS A 112 -2.36 2.39 7.97
CA HIS A 112 -0.95 2.75 7.89
C HIS A 112 -0.77 4.16 7.29
N ALA A 113 0.20 4.93 7.77
CA ALA A 113 0.49 6.30 7.36
C ALA A 113 0.64 6.48 5.84
N GLY A 114 1.19 5.48 5.15
CA GLY A 114 1.36 5.50 3.70
C GLY A 114 0.06 5.46 2.88
N LEU A 115 -1.08 5.16 3.50
CA LEU A 115 -2.40 5.22 2.87
C LEU A 115 -3.14 6.53 3.18
N LEU A 116 -2.54 7.41 3.97
CA LEU A 116 -3.12 8.67 4.41
C LEU A 116 -2.44 9.83 3.69
N THR A 117 -3.22 10.79 3.24
CA THR A 117 -2.70 12.06 2.72
C THR A 117 -3.37 13.24 3.43
N PRO A 118 -2.62 14.30 3.77
CA PRO A 118 -3.17 15.43 4.49
C PRO A 118 -4.24 16.13 3.65
N TYR A 119 -5.40 16.39 4.26
CA TYR A 119 -6.45 17.18 3.64
C TYR A 119 -6.05 18.67 3.61
N LYS A 120 -6.19 19.33 2.45
CA LYS A 120 -5.98 20.77 2.28
C LYS A 120 -7.18 21.36 1.54
N GLU A 121 -7.93 22.23 2.21
CA GLU A 121 -8.98 23.02 1.56
C GLU A 121 -8.30 24.06 0.68
N THR A 122 -8.65 24.10 -0.61
CA THR A 122 -8.12 25.07 -1.56
C THR A 122 -9.28 25.95 -2.02
N GLU A 123 -9.13 27.28 -1.93
CA GLU A 123 -10.17 28.27 -2.26
C GLU A 123 -10.68 28.14 -3.70
N THR A 124 -9.89 27.56 -4.61
CA THR A 124 -10.19 27.42 -6.03
C THR A 124 -11.23 26.36 -6.38
N HIS A 125 -11.50 25.40 -5.49
CA HIS A 125 -12.36 24.26 -5.78
C HIS A 125 -13.72 24.29 -5.07
N GLY A 126 -14.04 25.38 -4.35
CA GLY A 126 -15.29 25.53 -3.62
C GLY A 126 -15.41 24.56 -2.42
N PRO A 127 -16.52 24.62 -1.65
CA PRO A 127 -16.79 23.65 -0.61
C PRO A 127 -16.91 22.26 -1.24
N ASN A 128 -16.20 21.27 -0.67
CA ASN A 128 -16.32 19.88 -1.10
C ASN A 128 -17.78 19.44 -0.94
N PHE A 129 -18.42 19.04 -2.04
CA PHE A 129 -19.73 18.38 -1.96
C PHE A 129 -19.52 17.03 -1.28
N LEU A 130 -19.65 17.01 0.04
CA LEU A 130 -19.75 15.80 0.83
C LEU A 130 -21.15 15.26 0.58
N GLU A 131 -21.34 14.53 -0.51
CA GLU A 131 -22.44 13.58 -0.50
C GLU A 131 -22.14 12.62 0.67
N PRO A 132 -23.00 12.56 1.70
CA PRO A 132 -22.84 11.53 2.71
C PRO A 132 -22.84 10.17 1.99
N PRO A 133 -22.00 9.21 2.41
CA PRO A 133 -22.08 7.86 1.86
C PRO A 133 -23.55 7.40 1.91
N PRO A 134 -24.13 6.92 0.80
CA PRO A 134 -25.53 6.55 0.77
C PRO A 134 -25.83 5.49 1.82
N ASP A 135 -26.98 5.62 2.49
CA ASP A 135 -27.47 4.61 3.42
C ASP A 135 -27.77 3.32 2.64
N ILE A 136 -27.13 2.21 3.02
CA ILE A 136 -27.45 0.88 2.49
C ILE A 136 -28.47 0.26 3.44
N VAL A 137 -29.76 0.40 3.13
CA VAL A 137 -30.86 -0.35 3.76
C VAL A 137 -31.33 -1.41 2.76
N GLU A 138 -31.34 -2.68 3.16
CA GLU A 138 -31.80 -3.81 2.31
C GLU A 138 -31.08 -3.99 0.94
N GLY A 139 -29.86 -3.47 0.79
CA GLY A 139 -29.03 -3.71 -0.41
C GLY A 139 -29.29 -2.77 -1.59
N GLN A 140 -29.97 -1.64 -1.35
CA GLN A 140 -30.16 -0.57 -2.35
C GLN A 140 -29.64 0.78 -1.79
N GLU A 141 -29.08 1.61 -2.67
CA GLU A 141 -28.59 2.96 -2.34
C GLU A 141 -29.77 3.93 -2.27
N GLU A 142 -30.08 4.48 -1.10
CA GLU A 142 -31.11 5.52 -0.95
C GLU A 142 -30.50 6.92 -0.76
N PHE A 143 -31.02 7.91 -1.50
CA PHE A 143 -30.65 9.32 -1.37
C PHE A 143 -31.75 10.09 -0.62
N LYS A 144 -31.38 10.80 0.44
CA LYS A 144 -32.28 11.72 1.15
C LYS A 144 -32.32 13.06 0.42
N ILE A 145 -33.38 13.34 -0.34
CA ILE A 145 -33.57 14.62 -1.05
C ILE A 145 -34.12 15.64 -0.04
N GLU A 146 -33.35 16.70 0.26
CA GLU A 146 -33.77 17.72 1.24
C GLU A 146 -34.73 18.75 0.65
N VAL A 147 -34.58 19.13 -0.63
CA VAL A 147 -35.47 20.11 -1.28
C VAL A 147 -35.54 19.86 -2.79
N ILE A 148 -36.75 19.80 -3.34
CA ILE A 148 -36.99 19.90 -4.79
C ILE A 148 -37.15 21.39 -5.12
N ILE A 149 -36.20 21.96 -5.86
CA ILE A 149 -36.37 23.30 -6.44
C ILE A 149 -37.23 23.14 -7.69
N GLY A 150 -38.51 23.50 -7.56
CA GLY A 150 -39.46 23.53 -8.67
C GLY A 150 -39.04 24.52 -9.76
N HIS A 151 -39.38 24.18 -11.01
CA HIS A 151 -39.00 24.89 -12.22
C HIS A 151 -39.92 26.08 -12.54
#